data_AF-A0A7S3VTT1-F1
#
_entry.id   AF-A0A7S3VTT1-F1
#
_cell.length_a   1.000
_cell.length_b   1.000
_cell.length_c   1.000
_cell.angle_alpha   90.00
_cell.angle_beta   90.00
_cell.angle_gamma   90.00
#
_symmetry.space_group_name_H-M   'P 1'
#
loop_
_entity.id
_entity.type
_entity.pdbx_description
1 polymer ?
#
loop_
_entity_poly.entity_id
_entity_poly.type
_entity_poly.pdbx_seq_one_letter_code
_entity_poly.pdbx_strand_id
1 'polypeptide(L)'
;KGFTGNNTIAMSNLCRDESCMILEDKIESVFGSCFSTHGLGGVLTCGVIGIKAGLSHSPVLGGKEQYVFFSFPHIAIDSAGGLGKISRPNRPDTSAACGA
;
A
#
# COMPACT_ATOMS: atom_id res chain seq x y z
N LYS A 1 -5.74 16.33 -15.01
CA LYS A 1 -6.12 16.45 -13.57
C LYS A 1 -4.85 16.76 -12.78
N GLY A 2 -4.91 17.64 -11.77
CA GLY A 2 -3.74 18.10 -11.00
C GLY A 2 -3.68 17.49 -9.60
N PHE A 3 -3.49 16.17 -9.49
CA PHE A 3 -3.18 15.53 -8.21
C PHE A 3 -1.68 15.60 -7.98
N THR A 4 -1.29 16.05 -6.79
CA THR A 4 0.10 16.23 -6.37
C THR A 4 0.18 15.93 -4.87
N GLY A 5 1.37 15.68 -4.34
CA GLY A 5 1.53 15.52 -2.88
C GLY A 5 1.09 16.72 -2.04
N ASN A 6 1.03 17.92 -2.62
CA ASN A 6 0.62 19.13 -1.88
C ASN A 6 -0.90 19.24 -1.66
N ASN A 7 -1.71 18.60 -2.52
CA ASN A 7 -3.15 18.83 -2.55
C ASN A 7 -3.98 17.55 -2.46
N THR A 8 -3.33 16.41 -2.25
CA THR A 8 -3.96 15.09 -2.27
C THR A 8 -3.47 14.26 -1.11
N ILE A 9 -4.37 13.61 -0.37
CA ILE A 9 -3.97 12.51 0.51
C ILE A 9 -3.99 11.19 -0.25
N ALA A 10 -2.90 10.43 -0.13
CA ALA A 10 -2.82 9.07 -0.62
C ALA A 10 -3.23 8.07 0.47
N MET A 11 -4.11 7.14 0.12
CA MET A 11 -4.44 5.97 0.93
C MET A 11 -3.84 4.73 0.28
N SER A 12 -3.10 3.95 1.07
CA SER A 12 -2.39 2.75 0.62
C SER A 12 -2.97 1.51 1.29
N ASN A 13 -3.45 0.56 0.49
CA ASN A 13 -3.92 -0.75 0.92
C ASN A 13 -3.08 -1.84 0.26
N LEU A 14 -2.15 -2.41 1.01
CA LEU A 14 -1.26 -3.48 0.60
C LEU A 14 -1.38 -4.67 1.55
N CYS A 15 -0.74 -5.78 1.19
CA CYS A 15 -0.50 -6.83 2.18
C CYS A 15 0.47 -6.33 3.25
N ARG A 16 0.30 -6.81 4.49
CA ARG A 16 1.22 -6.52 5.61
C ARG A 16 2.59 -7.22 5.49
N ASP A 17 2.81 -7.97 4.41
CA ASP A 17 4.12 -8.55 4.09
C ASP A 17 5.13 -7.42 3.83
N GLU A 18 6.32 -7.51 4.44
CA GLU A 18 7.33 -6.45 4.37
C GLU A 18 7.84 -6.20 2.94
N SER A 19 7.71 -7.19 2.05
CA SER A 19 8.06 -7.05 0.63
C SER A 19 7.20 -6.00 -0.09
N CYS A 20 6.01 -5.68 0.44
CA CYS A 20 5.12 -4.67 -0.14
C CYS A 20 5.56 -3.23 0.16
N MET A 21 6.40 -3.00 1.19
CA MET A 21 6.78 -1.66 1.62
C MET A 21 7.53 -0.87 0.54
N ILE A 22 8.22 -1.57 -0.38
CA ILE A 22 8.91 -0.93 -1.51
C ILE A 22 7.92 -0.13 -2.37
N LEU A 23 6.70 -0.64 -2.59
CA LEU A 23 5.69 0.10 -3.36
C LEU A 23 5.16 1.29 -2.57
N GLU A 24 4.96 1.13 -1.26
CA GLU A 24 4.52 2.23 -0.40
C GLU A 24 5.54 3.36 -0.35
N ASP A 25 6.82 3.06 -0.18
CA ASP A 25 7.91 4.03 -0.24
C ASP A 25 7.88 4.86 -1.53
N LYS A 26 7.55 4.21 -2.67
CA LYS A 26 7.42 4.89 -3.96
C LYS A 26 6.17 5.76 -4.03
N ILE A 27 5.05 5.31 -3.50
CA ILE A 27 3.84 6.14 -3.41
C ILE A 27 4.11 7.37 -2.52
N GLU A 28 4.75 7.15 -1.36
CA GLU A 28 5.07 8.22 -0.42
C GLU A 28 6.06 9.22 -0.99
N SER A 29 7.01 8.78 -1.83
CA SER A 29 7.92 9.68 -2.53
C SER A 29 7.22 10.67 -3.48
N VAL A 30 5.99 10.39 -3.89
CA VAL A 30 5.19 11.24 -4.80
C VAL A 30 4.12 12.04 -4.04
N PHE A 31 3.46 11.41 -3.08
CA PHE A 31 2.30 11.99 -2.38
C PHE A 31 2.56 12.45 -0.95
N GLY A 32 3.78 12.26 -0.43
CA GLY A 32 4.05 12.38 1.01
C GLY A 32 3.48 11.18 1.77
N SER A 33 3.43 11.28 3.11
CA SER A 33 2.96 10.17 3.96
C SER A 33 1.59 9.66 3.56
N CYS A 34 1.45 8.33 3.48
CA CYS A 34 0.20 7.68 3.14
C CYS A 34 -0.63 7.38 4.39
N PHE A 35 -1.95 7.40 4.25
CA PHE A 35 -2.84 6.75 5.21
C PHE A 35 -2.89 5.26 4.90
N SER A 36 -2.25 4.43 5.73
CA SER A 36 -2.24 2.97 5.55
C SER A 36 -3.56 2.33 5.97
N THR A 37 -4.10 1.47 5.12
CA THR A 37 -5.25 0.60 5.38
C THR A 37 -4.90 -0.88 5.16
N HIS A 38 -3.62 -1.23 5.22
CA HIS A 38 -3.14 -2.59 4.93
C HIS A 38 -3.83 -3.68 5.76
N GLY A 39 -4.04 -4.82 5.12
CA GLY A 39 -4.54 -6.04 5.75
C GLY A 39 -3.77 -7.27 5.30
N LEU A 40 -4.04 -8.41 5.94
CA LEU A 40 -3.52 -9.69 5.47
C LEU A 40 -4.03 -9.95 4.05
N GLY A 41 -3.12 -10.30 3.14
CA GLY A 41 -3.42 -10.47 1.71
C GLY A 41 -3.90 -9.20 0.99
N GLY A 42 -3.83 -8.02 1.63
CA GLY A 42 -4.40 -6.77 1.10
C GLY A 42 -5.91 -6.62 1.33
N VAL A 43 -6.51 -7.38 2.25
CA VAL A 43 -7.93 -7.27 2.59
C VAL A 43 -8.21 -5.99 3.40
N LEU A 44 -9.22 -5.22 2.98
CA LEU A 44 -9.65 -3.97 3.64
C LEU A 44 -10.46 -4.20 4.93
N THR A 45 -9.81 -4.70 5.99
CA THR A 45 -10.45 -4.91 7.29
C THR A 45 -10.69 -3.61 8.08
N CYS A 46 -10.12 -2.48 7.64
CA CYS A 46 -10.34 -1.17 8.26
C CYS A 46 -11.81 -0.70 8.15
N GLY A 47 -12.57 -1.25 7.20
CA GLY A 47 -13.96 -0.93 6.94
C GLY A 47 -14.20 0.53 6.58
N VAL A 48 -15.47 0.90 6.53
CA VAL A 48 -15.90 2.27 6.17
C VAL A 48 -15.39 3.31 7.19
N ILE A 49 -15.24 2.93 8.46
CA ILE A 49 -14.75 3.83 9.50
C ILE A 49 -13.28 4.17 9.28
N GLY A 50 -12.43 3.18 9.02
CA GLY A 50 -11.01 3.42 8.74
C GLY A 50 -10.80 4.24 7.47
N ILE A 51 -11.61 4.01 6.44
CA ILE A 51 -11.58 4.84 5.22
C ILE A 51 -11.93 6.28 5.55
N LYS A 52 -13.04 6.53 6.24
CA LYS A 52 -13.48 7.88 6.62
C LYS A 52 -12.46 8.62 7.49
N ALA A 53 -11.76 7.92 8.38
CA ALA A 53 -10.66 8.50 9.15
C ALA A 53 -9.57 9.04 8.22
N GLY A 54 -9.13 8.25 7.23
CA GLY A 54 -8.16 8.71 6.24
C GLY A 54 -8.67 9.88 5.39
N LEU A 55 -9.93 9.88 4.96
CA LEU A 55 -10.49 10.99 4.19
C LEU A 55 -10.48 12.31 4.96
N SER A 56 -10.75 12.26 6.27
CA SER A 56 -10.76 13.46 7.12
C SER A 56 -9.41 14.15 7.28
N HIS A 57 -8.32 13.52 6.81
CA HIS A 57 -6.96 14.07 6.84
C HIS A 57 -6.55 14.71 5.51
N SER A 58 -7.42 14.73 4.49
CA SER A 58 -7.09 15.36 3.21
C SER A 58 -6.81 16.85 3.39
N PRO A 59 -5.80 17.40 2.70
CA PRO A 59 -5.67 18.85 2.58
C PRO A 59 -6.90 19.43 1.87
N VAL A 60 -7.31 20.62 2.30
CA VAL A 60 -8.34 21.43 1.64
C VAL A 60 -7.66 22.58 0.92
N LEU A 61 -7.49 22.46 -0.40
CA LEU A 61 -6.86 23.51 -1.22
C LEU A 61 -7.88 24.06 -2.21
N GLY A 62 -8.11 25.39 -2.16
CA GLY A 62 -9.13 26.04 -3.00
C GLY A 62 -10.56 25.54 -2.72
N GLY A 63 -10.86 25.17 -1.47
CA GLY A 63 -12.17 24.64 -1.07
C GLY A 63 -12.45 23.21 -1.52
N LYS A 64 -11.41 22.46 -1.92
CA LYS A 64 -11.54 21.11 -2.44
C LYS A 64 -10.56 20.15 -1.76
N GLU A 65 -11.08 18.97 -1.42
CA GLU A 65 -10.29 17.81 -1.00
C GLU A 65 -10.00 16.91 -2.20
N GLN A 66 -8.86 16.24 -2.19
CA GLN A 66 -8.49 15.29 -3.21
C GLN A 66 -7.90 14.03 -2.59
N TYR A 67 -8.31 12.90 -3.16
CA TYR A 67 -7.98 11.57 -2.66
C TYR A 67 -7.42 10.73 -3.78
N VAL A 68 -6.39 9.94 -3.48
CA VAL A 68 -5.93 8.85 -4.35
C VAL A 68 -5.84 7.58 -3.53
N PHE A 69 -6.33 6.47 -4.10
CA PHE A 69 -6.37 5.18 -3.44
C PHE A 69 -5.52 4.19 -4.24
N PHE A 70 -4.56 3.58 -3.57
CA PHE A 70 -3.73 2.50 -4.09
C PHE A 70 -4.15 1.22 -3.38
N SER A 71 -4.56 0.19 -4.12
CA SER A 71 -4.99 -1.07 -3.55
C SER A 71 -4.48 -2.22 -4.40
N PHE A 72 -3.56 -3.02 -3.86
CA PHE A 72 -2.90 -4.09 -4.61
C PHE A 72 -2.80 -5.37 -3.77
N PRO A 73 -3.23 -6.54 -4.31
CA PRO A 73 -2.70 -7.81 -3.83
C PRO A 73 -1.23 -7.93 -4.25
N HIS A 74 -0.51 -8.93 -3.72
CA HIS A 74 0.87 -9.19 -4.14
C HIS A 74 1.12 -10.67 -4.40
N ILE A 75 2.10 -10.94 -5.26
CA ILE A 75 2.68 -12.25 -5.51
C ILE A 75 4.18 -12.07 -5.74
N ALA A 76 4.98 -13.02 -5.28
CA ALA A 76 6.40 -13.08 -5.59
C ALA A 76 6.67 -14.08 -6.72
N ILE A 77 7.75 -13.82 -7.46
CA ILE A 77 8.29 -14.72 -8.46
C ILE A 77 9.77 -14.91 -8.10
N ASP A 78 10.17 -16.15 -7.83
CA ASP A 78 11.57 -16.46 -7.51
C ASP A 78 12.49 -16.38 -8.74
N SER A 79 13.80 -16.50 -8.52
CA SER A 79 14.81 -16.42 -9.58
C SER A 79 14.72 -17.53 -10.63
N ALA A 80 13.99 -18.62 -10.35
CA ALA A 80 13.75 -19.71 -11.29
C ALA A 80 12.38 -19.56 -12.00
N GLY A 81 11.65 -18.47 -11.75
CA GLY A 81 10.30 -18.25 -12.28
C GLY A 81 9.20 -18.93 -11.46
N GLY A 82 9.52 -19.47 -10.28
CA GLY A 82 8.56 -20.08 -9.38
C GLY A 82 7.60 -19.05 -8.79
N LEU A 83 6.30 -19.25 -9.00
CA LEU A 83 5.25 -18.35 -8.51
C LEU A 83 4.98 -18.56 -7.02
N GLY A 84 4.69 -17.47 -6.33
CA GLY A 84 4.29 -17.47 -4.92
C GLY A 84 5.44 -17.70 -3.94
N LYS A 85 6.69 -17.69 -4.41
CA LYS A 85 7.88 -17.95 -3.59
C LYS A 85 8.79 -16.73 -3.56
N ILE A 86 9.32 -16.43 -2.37
CA ILE A 86 10.27 -15.34 -2.15
C ILE A 86 11.42 -15.81 -1.27
N SER A 87 12.65 -15.42 -1.63
CA SER A 87 13.81 -15.52 -0.75
C SER A 87 13.82 -14.29 0.17
N ARG A 88 13.96 -14.52 1.49
CA ARG A 88 14.01 -13.45 2.48
C ARG A 88 15.41 -13.38 3.11
N PRO A 89 15.89 -12.18 3.47
CA PRO A 89 17.19 -12.03 4.10
C PRO A 89 17.34 -12.94 5.32
N ASN A 90 18.47 -13.65 5.39
CA ASN A 90 18.82 -14.55 6.49
C ASN A 90 17.81 -15.70 6.73
N ARG A 91 17.07 -16.14 5.71
CA ARG A 91 16.27 -17.36 5.73
C ARG A 91 16.91 -18.42 4.80
N PRO A 92 17.12 -19.66 5.27
CA PRO A 92 17.75 -20.70 4.45
C PRO A 92 16.87 -21.11 3.26
N ASP A 93 15.55 -21.12 3.45
CA ASP A 93 14.57 -21.55 2.44
C ASP A 93 13.68 -20.38 1.96
N THR A 94 13.06 -20.56 0.79
CA THR A 94 12.02 -19.66 0.29
C THR A 94 10.76 -19.76 1.14
N SER A 95 10.06 -18.64 1.30
CA SER A 95 8.74 -18.57 1.93
C SER A 95 7.64 -18.24 0.92
N ALA A 96 6.37 -18.41 1.32
CA ALA A 96 5.23 -17.99 0.52
C ALA A 96 5.09 -16.45 0.45
N ALA A 97 4.65 -15.94 -0.69
CA ALA A 97 4.27 -14.54 -0.89
C ALA A 97 3.28 -14.42 -2.07
N CYS A 98 2.01 -14.09 -1.85
CA CYS A 98 1.36 -13.90 -0.55
C CYS A 98 1.20 -15.23 0.23
N GLY A 99 1.46 -15.20 1.54
CA GLY A 99 1.31 -16.37 2.43
C GLY A 99 0.05 -16.38 3.30
N ALA A 100 -0.76 -15.32 3.27
CA ALA A 100 -2.04 -15.22 3.98
C ALA A 100 -3.14 -16.09 3.36
#